data_AF-A0A395IJ07-F1
#
_entry.id   AF-A0A395IJ07-F1
#
_cell.length_a   1.000
_cell.length_b   1.000
_cell.length_c   1.000
_cell.angle_alpha   90.00
_cell.angle_beta   90.00
_cell.angle_gamma   90.00
#
_symmetry.space_group_name_H-M   'P 1'
#
loop_
_entity.id
_entity.type
_entity.pdbx_description
1 polymer ?
#
loop_
_entity_poly.entity_id
_entity_poly.type
_entity_poly.pdbx_seq_one_letter_code
_entity_poly.pdbx_strand_id
1 'polypeptide(L)' 'MDLASLKEAASNLTLYDLKAGVRKVQNAVMNYTEMEAKVREATNNEPWGASSSLMQEIANGTYNYQLLNEIMPMI' A
#
# COMPACT_ATOMS: atom_id res chain seq x y z
N MET A 1 -27.64 3.76 9.59
CA MET A 1 -26.26 3.24 9.58
C MET A 1 -25.97 2.79 10.99
N ASP A 2 -25.95 1.48 11.18
CA ASP A 2 -26.10 0.83 12.47
C ASP A 2 -24.77 0.79 13.22
N LEU A 3 -24.75 1.24 14.47
CA LEU A 3 -23.53 1.22 15.30
C LEU A 3 -23.04 -0.22 15.52
N ALA A 4 -23.96 -1.19 15.44
CA ALA A 4 -23.66 -2.61 15.51
C ALA A 4 -22.81 -3.09 14.32
N SER A 5 -23.12 -2.67 13.08
CA SER A 5 -22.34 -3.08 11.91
C SER A 5 -20.96 -2.43 11.86
N LEU A 6 -20.82 -1.20 12.38
CA LEU A 6 -19.52 -0.56 12.59
C LEU A 6 -18.68 -1.28 13.65
N LYS A 7 -19.31 -1.75 14.74
CA LYS A 7 -18.64 -2.52 15.78
C LYS A 7 -18.20 -3.90 15.29
N GLU A 8 -19.01 -4.54 14.45
CA GLU A 8 -18.70 -5.85 13.85
C GLU A 8 -17.59 -5.75 12.79
N ALA A 9 -17.63 -4.70 11.95
CA ALA A 9 -16.54 -4.36 11.04
C ALA A 9 -15.25 -4.01 11.80
N ALA A 10 -15.35 -3.30 12.93
CA ALA A 10 -14.20 -3.00 13.78
C ALA A 10 -13.65 -4.23 14.51
N SER A 11 -14.50 -5.21 14.86
CA SER A 11 -14.05 -6.47 15.48
C SER A 11 -13.36 -7.42 14.50
N ASN A 12 -13.61 -7.27 13.20
CA ASN A 12 -12.96 -8.05 12.14
C ASN A 12 -11.66 -7.42 11.63
N LEU A 13 -11.28 -6.22 12.11
CA LEU A 13 -10.00 -5.61 11.78
C LEU A 13 -8.88 -6.35 12.49
N THR A 14 -8.01 -6.98 11.70
CA THR A 14 -6.78 -7.58 12.23
C THR A 14 -5.75 -6.49 12.53
N LEU A 15 -4.76 -6.78 13.37
CA LEU A 15 -3.62 -5.88 13.62
C LEU A 15 -2.92 -5.44 12.32
N TYR A 16 -3.03 -6.24 11.26
CA TYR A 16 -2.45 -5.97 9.94
C TYR A 16 -3.28 -4.98 9.13
N ASP A 17 -4.61 -5.04 9.20
CA ASP A 17 -5.48 -4.04 8.58
C ASP A 17 -5.28 -2.67 9.21
N LEU A 18 -5.07 -2.62 10.54
CA LEU A 18 -4.70 -1.40 11.25
C LEU A 18 -3.33 -0.87 10.77
N LYS A 19 -2.34 -1.76 10.61
CA LYS A 19 -1.01 -1.39 10.13
C LYS A 19 -1.04 -0.86 8.69
N ALA A 20 -1.85 -1.48 7.82
CA ALA A 20 -2.08 -1.01 6.46
C ALA A 20 -2.74 0.37 6.45
N GLY A 21 -3.70 0.61 7.33
CA GLY A 21 -4.33 1.93 7.51
C GLY A 21 -3.33 3.02 7.93
N VAL A 22 -2.47 2.73 8.92
CA VAL A 22 -1.42 3.67 9.35
C VAL A 22 -0.43 3.97 8.23
N ARG A 23 -0.05 2.98 7.41
CA ARG A 23 0.84 3.21 6.26
C ARG A 23 0.22 4.12 5.22
N LYS A 24 -1.08 3.99 4.93
CA LYS A 24 -1.78 4.89 4.00
C LYS A 24 -1.74 6.34 4.49
N VAL A 25 -1.94 6.55 5.80
CA VAL A 25 -1.81 7.89 6.41
C VAL A 25 -0.36 8.40 6.31
N GLN A 26 0.64 7.56 6.59
CA GLN A 26 2.04 7.94 6.42
C GLN A 26 2.38 8.33 4.97
N ASN A 27 1.81 7.63 3.99
CA ASN A 27 2.05 7.96 2.58
C ASN A 27 1.50 9.34 2.23
N ALA A 28 0.32 9.69 2.74
CA ALA A 28 -0.27 11.01 2.55
C ALA A 28 0.52 12.12 3.25
N VAL A 29 1.07 11.86 4.44
CA VAL A 29 1.89 12.83 5.19
C VAL A 29 3.26 13.05 4.54
N MET A 30 3.85 12.00 3.97
CA MET A 30 5.17 12.04 3.33
C MET A 30 5.12 12.53 1.88
N ASN A 31 3.94 12.82 1.32
CA ASN A 31 3.74 13.23 -0.08
C ASN A 31 4.34 12.24 -1.10
N TYR A 32 4.23 10.94 -0.86
CA TYR A 32 4.66 9.94 -1.85
C TYR A 32 3.76 9.97 -3.09
N THR A 33 4.35 9.80 -4.27
CA THR A 33 3.58 9.58 -5.49
C THR A 33 2.84 8.25 -5.40
N GLU A 34 1.82 8.07 -6.26
CA GLU A 34 1.06 6.82 -6.29
C GLU A 34 1.98 5.61 -6.50
N MET A 35 3.03 5.77 -7.31
CA MET A 35 3.94 4.68 -7.64
C MET A 35 4.92 4.38 -6.50
N GLU A 36 5.46 5.41 -5.85
CA GLU A 36 6.30 5.25 -4.65
C GLU A 36 5.54 4.56 -3.51
N ALA A 37 4.26 4.91 -3.32
CA ALA A 37 3.40 4.28 -2.34
C ALA A 37 3.19 2.78 -2.62
N LYS A 38 3.02 2.40 -3.90
CA LYS A 38 2.89 1.00 -4.33
C LYS A 38 4.18 0.21 -4.09
N VAL A 39 5.34 0.79 -4.41
CA VAL A 39 6.64 0.16 -4.14
C VAL A 39 6.86 -0.02 -2.64
N ARG A 40 6.50 0.97 -1.81
CA ARG A 40 6.57 0.87 -0.34
C ARG A 40 5.61 -0.18 0.23
N GLU A 41 4.44 -0.34 -0.38
CA GLU A 41 3.51 -1.41 -0.03
C GLU A 41 4.06 -2.79 -0.39
N ALA A 42 4.72 -2.91 -1.55
CA ALA A 42 5.33 -4.16 -2.00
C ALA A 42 6.58 -4.57 -1.20
N THR A 43 7.34 -3.59 -0.68
CA THR A 43 8.58 -3.78 0.10
C THR A 43 8.36 -3.75 1.61
N ASN A 44 7.13 -3.99 2.05
CA ASN A 44 6.78 -3.87 3.45
C ASN A 44 7.29 -5.08 4.29
N ASN A 45 7.42 -4.91 5.61
CA ASN A 45 7.89 -5.98 6.53
C ASN A 45 6.82 -7.04 6.90
N GLU A 46 5.92 -7.41 6.00
CA GLU A 46 4.93 -8.46 6.22
C GLU A 46 5.40 -9.80 5.66
N PRO A 47 5.18 -10.92 6.37
CA PRO A 47 5.77 -12.21 6.01
C PRO A 47 5.13 -12.91 4.79
N TRP A 48 4.00 -12.40 4.26
CA TRP A 48 3.27 -13.02 3.14
C TRP A 48 3.63 -12.45 1.76
N GLY A 49 4.54 -11.46 1.70
CA GLY A 49 4.99 -10.86 0.45
C GLY A 49 3.94 -9.97 -0.23
N ALA A 50 4.33 -9.34 -1.34
CA ALA A 50 3.43 -8.49 -2.10
C ALA A 50 2.46 -9.31 -2.97
N SER A 51 1.28 -8.76 -3.24
CA SER A 51 0.32 -9.39 -4.15
C SER A 51 0.81 -9.35 -5.60
N SER A 52 0.52 -10.39 -6.38
CA SER A 52 0.90 -10.45 -7.79
C SER A 52 0.29 -9.30 -8.60
N SER A 53 -0.93 -8.86 -8.26
CA SER A 53 -1.59 -7.71 -8.88
C SER A 53 -0.81 -6.41 -8.64
N LEU A 54 -0.36 -6.17 -7.40
CA LEU A 54 0.44 -5.01 -7.05
C LEU A 54 1.78 -5.00 -7.79
N MET A 55 2.47 -6.15 -7.84
CA MET A 55 3.72 -6.26 -8.60
C MET A 55 3.51 -6.03 -10.10
N GLN A 56 2.38 -6.46 -10.65
CA GLN A 56 2.07 -6.26 -12.07
C GLN A 56 1.79 -4.79 -12.39
N GLU A 57 1.16 -4.04 -11.48
CA GLU A 57 1.01 -2.59 -11.64
C GLU A 57 2.37 -1.86 -11.62
N ILE A 58 3.27 -2.24 -10.71
CA ILE A 58 4.64 -1.70 -10.68
C ILE A 58 5.37 -2.05 -11.97
N ALA A 59 5.29 -3.30 -12.43
CA ALA A 59 5.90 -3.75 -13.69
C ALA A 59 5.37 -2.93 -14.88
N ASN A 60 4.06 -2.71 -14.97
CA ASN A 60 3.47 -1.87 -16.00
C ASN A 60 3.94 -0.41 -15.89
N GLY A 61 4.15 0.10 -14.67
CA GLY A 61 4.71 1.43 -14.43
C GLY A 61 6.12 1.59 -15.00
N THR A 62 6.95 0.53 -15.02
CA THR A 62 8.33 0.61 -15.54
C THR A 62 8.43 0.93 -17.03
N TYR A 63 7.37 0.72 -17.83
CA TYR A 63 7.35 1.11 -19.24
C TYR A 63 7.26 2.63 -19.46
N ASN A 64 6.95 3.40 -18.42
CA ASN A 64 6.94 4.86 -18.46
C ASN A 64 8.21 5.40 -17.80
N TYR A 65 9.01 6.18 -18.53
CA TYR A 65 10.25 6.77 -18.03
C TYR A 65 10.09 7.64 -16.78
N GLN A 66 8.97 8.36 -16.64
CA GLN A 66 8.71 9.16 -15.45
C GLN A 66 8.52 8.26 -14.23
N LEU A 67 7.63 7.26 -14.35
CA LEU A 67 7.32 6.33 -13.26
C LEU A 67 8.51 5.42 -12.93
N LEU A 68 9.32 5.04 -13.92
CA LEU A 68 10.55 4.27 -13.71
C LEU A 68 11.54 5.03 -12.81
N ASN A 69 11.70 6.35 -13.01
CA ASN A 69 12.56 7.19 -12.17
C ASN A 69 12.03 7.34 -10.73
N GLU A 70 10.73 7.12 -10.51
CA GLU A 70 10.12 7.10 -9.18
C GLU A 70 10.22 5.71 -8.51
N ILE A 71 10.13 4.63 -9.29
CA ILE A 71 10.20 3.25 -8.80
C ILE A 71 11.61 2.88 -8.36
N MET A 72 12.61 3.14 -9.21
CA MET A 72 13.98 2.62 -9.02
C MET A 72 14.66 3.09 -7.72
N PRO A 73 14.49 4.34 -7.25
CA PRO A 73 15.07 4.79 -5.98
C PRO A 73 14.40 4.22 -4.72
N MET A 74 13.20 3.64 -4.85
CA MET A 74 12.40 3.15 -3.73
C MET A 74 12.56 1.64 -3.45
N ILE A 75 13.23 0.92 -4.35
CA ILE A 75 13.62 -0.49 -4.18
C ILE A 75 14.94 -0.56 -3.41
#